data_AF-A0AAN4JGS0-F1
#
_entry.id   AF-A0AAN4JGS0-F1
#
_cell.length_a   1.000
_cell.length_b   1.000
_cell.length_c   1.000
_cell.angle_alpha   90.00
_cell.angle_beta   90.00
_cell.angle_gamma   90.00
#
_symmetry.space_group_name_H-M   'P 1'
#
loop_
_entity.id
_entity.type
_entity.pdbx_description
1 polymer ?
#
loop_
_entity_poly.entity_id
_entity_poly.type
_entity_poly.pdbx_seq_one_letter_code
_entity_poly.pdbx_strand_id
1 'polypeptide(L)'
;MFEQLKKGPVTVSSPAFNDALDRYNKLHQLGFQQLDFTGLPPAQLKSLARYANVTSVKKIVRIPMKKRTAILIAFVKSLEVIALDEAIDVLDMLIRGSKRESQKIPSFRMMKIQSTPRLT
;
A
#
# COMPACT_ATOMS: atom_id res chain seq x y z
N MET A 1 8.87 -17.36 -0.28
CA MET A 1 9.38 -16.00 0.00
C MET A 1 8.65 -14.95 -0.84
N PHE A 2 8.76 -14.93 -2.18
CA PHE A 2 8.10 -13.89 -3.02
C PHE A 2 6.56 -13.92 -3.08
N GLU A 3 5.93 -15.09 -2.89
CA GLU A 3 4.46 -15.20 -2.92
C GLU A 3 3.76 -14.40 -1.81
N GLN A 4 4.43 -14.19 -0.67
CA GLN A 4 3.90 -13.39 0.44
C GLN A 4 3.89 -11.88 0.13
N LEU A 5 4.77 -11.43 -0.76
CA LEU A 5 4.85 -10.03 -1.18
C LEU A 5 3.73 -9.64 -2.17
N LYS A 6 2.99 -10.63 -2.70
CA LYS A 6 1.91 -10.42 -3.67
C LYS A 6 0.55 -10.15 -3.03
N LYS A 7 0.39 -10.40 -1.73
CA LYS A 7 -0.87 -10.21 -1.02
C LYS A 7 -0.94 -8.80 -0.44
N GLY A 8 -1.79 -7.96 -1.02
CA GLY A 8 -2.18 -6.68 -0.45
C GLY A 8 -3.00 -6.86 0.84
N PRO A 9 -3.13 -5.81 1.67
CA PRO A 9 -3.91 -5.86 2.89
C PRO A 9 -5.40 -5.99 2.57
N VAL A 10 -6.13 -6.78 3.36
CA VAL A 10 -7.56 -7.07 3.14
C VAL A 10 -8.47 -6.26 4.07
N THR A 11 -7.90 -5.52 5.04
CA THR A 11 -8.63 -4.77 6.06
C THR A 11 -8.00 -3.40 6.30
N VAL A 12 -8.82 -2.38 6.54
CA VAL A 12 -8.35 -1.00 6.77
C VAL A 12 -8.22 -0.77 8.26
N SER A 13 -6.99 -0.80 8.76
CA SER A 13 -6.67 -0.58 10.18
C SER A 13 -5.22 -0.10 10.32
N SER A 14 -4.85 0.49 11.46
CA SER A 14 -3.46 0.88 11.72
C SER A 14 -2.45 -0.28 11.57
N PRO A 15 -2.76 -1.53 11.97
CA PRO A 15 -1.94 -2.69 11.63
C PRO A 15 -1.74 -2.93 10.13
N ALA A 16 -2.77 -2.74 9.30
CA ALA A 16 -2.66 -2.94 7.86
C ALA A 16 -1.78 -1.89 7.17
N PHE A 17 -1.75 -0.66 7.70
CA PHE A 17 -0.79 0.36 7.27
C PHE A 17 0.65 -0.03 7.59
N ASN A 18 0.89 -0.51 8.81
CA ASN A 18 2.19 -1.02 9.22
C ASN A 18 2.64 -2.21 8.35
N ASP A 19 1.73 -3.13 8.03
CA ASP A 19 2.02 -4.27 7.15
C ASP A 19 2.39 -3.84 5.72
N ALA A 20 1.75 -2.78 5.20
CA ALA A 20 2.10 -2.19 3.91
C ALA A 20 3.49 -1.53 3.94
N LEU A 21 3.78 -0.74 4.98
CA LEU A 21 5.11 -0.14 5.20
C LEU A 21 6.20 -1.20 5.38
N ASP A 22 5.93 -2.28 6.11
CA ASP A 22 6.89 -3.37 6.30
C ASP A 22 7.19 -4.09 4.98
N ARG A 23 6.17 -4.29 4.13
CA ARG A 23 6.38 -4.84 2.78
C ARG A 23 7.21 -3.89 1.92
N TYR A 24 6.91 -2.60 1.94
CA TYR A 24 7.70 -1.59 1.25
C TYR A 24 9.16 -1.60 1.74
N ASN A 25 9.40 -1.55 3.05
CA ASN A 25 10.73 -1.54 3.64
C ASN A 25 11.53 -2.79 3.28
N LYS A 26 10.91 -3.99 3.30
CA LYS A 26 11.56 -5.24 2.87
C LYS A 26 12.01 -5.19 1.41
N LEU A 27 11.22 -4.57 0.54
CA LEU A 27 11.55 -4.41 -0.88
C LEU A 27 12.63 -3.33 -1.09
N HIS A 28 12.50 -2.22 -0.37
CA HIS A 28 13.44 -1.09 -0.41
C HIS A 28 14.85 -1.49 0.02
N GLN A 29 14.96 -2.28 1.09
CA GLN A 29 16.23 -2.79 1.62
C GLN A 29 16.98 -3.71 0.65
N LEU A 30 16.35 -4.19 -0.42
CA LEU A 30 17.04 -4.96 -1.45
C LEU A 30 17.95 -4.09 -2.34
N GLY A 31 17.92 -2.76 -2.18
CA GLY A 31 18.92 -1.85 -2.77
C GLY A 31 18.73 -1.54 -4.26
N PHE A 32 17.65 -2.02 -4.88
CA PHE A 32 17.40 -1.81 -6.31
C PHE A 32 17.11 -0.34 -6.69
N GLN A 33 16.96 0.56 -5.71
CA GLN A 33 16.86 2.02 -5.89
C GLN A 33 18.09 2.63 -6.60
N GLN A 34 19.25 1.99 -6.48
CA GLN A 34 20.51 2.46 -7.07
C GLN A 34 20.65 2.10 -8.55
N LEU A 35 19.73 1.30 -9.09
CA LEU A 35 19.75 0.92 -10.50
C LEU A 35 19.16 2.03 -11.36
N ASP A 36 19.89 2.39 -12.41
CA ASP A 36 19.43 3.38 -13.38
C ASP A 36 18.47 2.74 -14.39
N PHE A 37 17.24 3.26 -14.42
CA PHE A 37 16.19 2.87 -15.38
C PHE A 37 15.84 4.01 -16.35
N THR A 38 16.56 5.14 -16.33
CA THR A 38 16.24 6.33 -17.15
C THR A 38 16.19 6.05 -18.65
N GLY A 39 17.01 5.10 -19.13
CA GLY A 39 17.03 4.66 -20.52
C GLY A 39 15.92 3.66 -20.91
N LEU A 40 15.09 3.21 -19.95
CA LEU A 40 14.06 2.21 -20.19
C LEU A 40 12.66 2.85 -20.11
N PRO A 41 11.84 2.74 -21.17
CA PRO A 41 10.47 3.21 -21.12
C PRO A 41 9.69 2.53 -19.98
N PRO A 42 8.93 3.28 -19.14
CA PRO A 42 8.18 2.71 -18.02
C PRO A 42 7.25 1.55 -18.42
N ALA A 43 6.68 1.62 -19.62
CA ALA A 43 5.83 0.57 -20.18
C ALA A 43 6.56 -0.78 -20.34
N GLN A 44 7.85 -0.76 -20.70
CA GLN A 44 8.65 -1.98 -20.83
C GLN A 44 8.93 -2.60 -19.47
N LEU A 45 9.28 -1.78 -18.47
CA LEU A 45 9.48 -2.24 -17.10
C LEU A 45 8.20 -2.91 -16.57
N LYS A 46 7.04 -2.28 -16.79
CA LYS A 46 5.73 -2.82 -16.41
C LYS A 46 5.41 -4.14 -17.13
N SER A 47 5.76 -4.24 -18.41
CA SER A 47 5.58 -5.48 -19.19
C SER A 47 6.43 -6.63 -18.65
N LEU A 48 7.70 -6.38 -18.34
CA LEU A 48 8.62 -7.37 -17.74
C LEU A 48 8.13 -7.82 -16.36
N ALA A 49 7.71 -6.89 -15.52
CA ALA A 49 7.13 -7.17 -14.22
C ALA A 49 5.87 -8.03 -14.33
N ARG A 50 4.95 -7.67 -15.24
CA ARG A 50 3.72 -8.44 -15.49
C ARG A 50 4.05 -9.85 -15.96
N TYR A 51 5.02 -9.99 -16.85
CA TYR A 51 5.48 -11.31 -17.30
C TYR A 51 5.97 -12.16 -16.12
N ALA A 52 6.80 -11.61 -15.22
CA ALA A 52 7.23 -12.32 -14.01
C ALA A 52 6.05 -12.72 -13.11
N ASN A 53 5.05 -11.85 -12.98
CA ASN A 53 3.90 -12.07 -12.09
C ASN A 53 3.03 -13.26 -12.49
N VAL A 54 2.85 -13.48 -13.80
CA VAL A 54 1.98 -14.54 -14.35
C VAL A 54 2.74 -15.80 -14.77
N THR A 55 4.07 -15.74 -14.83
CA THR A 55 4.90 -16.86 -15.28
C THR A 55 5.31 -17.74 -14.10
N SER A 56 5.17 -19.06 -14.26
CA SER A 56 5.59 -19.99 -13.20
C SER A 56 7.11 -19.97 -12.99
N VAL A 57 7.53 -20.21 -11.74
CA VAL A 57 8.95 -20.26 -11.37
C VAL A 57 9.74 -21.23 -12.27
N LYS A 58 9.17 -22.39 -12.59
CA LYS A 58 9.78 -23.39 -13.49
C LYS A 58 10.12 -22.82 -14.87
N LYS A 59 9.25 -21.96 -15.42
CA LYS A 59 9.48 -21.28 -16.70
C LYS A 59 10.53 -20.18 -16.56
N ILE A 60 10.47 -19.39 -15.48
CA ILE A 60 11.44 -18.31 -15.21
C ILE A 60 12.87 -18.86 -15.11
N VAL A 61 13.07 -20.00 -14.45
CA VAL A 61 14.40 -20.63 -14.30
C VAL A 61 15.03 -20.98 -15.65
N ARG A 62 14.23 -21.33 -16.67
CA ARG A 62 14.72 -21.68 -18.02
C ARG A 62 15.12 -20.47 -18.87
N ILE A 63 14.84 -19.24 -18.42
CA ILE A 63 15.19 -18.01 -19.14
C ILE A 63 16.70 -17.76 -18.98
N PRO A 64 17.41 -17.33 -20.05
CA PRO A 64 18.82 -16.96 -19.97
C PRO A 64 19.08 -15.93 -18.86
N MET A 65 20.17 -16.10 -18.12
CA MET A 65 20.47 -15.36 -16.89
C MET A 65 20.24 -13.85 -17.03
N LYS A 66 20.80 -13.20 -18.04
CA LYS A 66 20.67 -11.74 -18.26
C LYS A 66 19.20 -11.30 -18.35
N LYS A 67 18.40 -12.00 -19.16
CA LYS A 67 16.98 -11.69 -19.36
C LYS A 67 16.16 -12.01 -18.10
N ARG A 68 16.50 -13.11 -17.42
CA ARG A 68 15.87 -13.50 -16.15
C ARG A 68 16.09 -12.45 -15.08
N THR A 69 17.32 -11.94 -14.94
CA THR A 69 17.65 -10.88 -13.99
C THR A 69 16.89 -9.61 -14.30
N ALA A 70 16.84 -9.16 -15.56
CA ALA A 70 16.07 -7.98 -15.95
C ALA A 70 14.57 -8.11 -15.60
N ILE A 71 13.98 -9.29 -15.87
CA ILE A 71 12.58 -9.59 -15.53
C ILE A 71 12.34 -9.53 -14.01
N LEU A 72 13.24 -10.13 -13.22
CA LEU A 72 13.10 -10.17 -11.76
C LEU A 72 13.32 -8.80 -11.12
N ILE A 73 14.28 -8.02 -11.62
CA ILE A 73 14.49 -6.63 -11.19
C ILE A 73 13.24 -5.79 -11.46
N ALA A 74 12.70 -5.86 -12.68
CA ALA A 74 11.48 -5.15 -13.04
C ALA A 74 10.30 -5.56 -12.14
N PHE A 75 10.19 -6.87 -11.84
CA PHE A 75 9.17 -7.38 -10.94
C PHE A 75 9.29 -6.83 -9.52
N VAL A 76 10.49 -6.86 -8.92
CA VAL A 76 10.71 -6.31 -7.58
C VAL A 76 10.39 -4.81 -7.55
N LYS A 77 10.82 -4.06 -8.57
CA LYS A 77 10.47 -2.64 -8.68
C LYS A 77 8.97 -2.39 -8.77
N SER A 78 8.24 -3.22 -9.51
CA SER A 78 6.78 -3.09 -9.55
C SER A 78 6.14 -3.36 -8.19
N LEU A 79 6.64 -4.35 -7.43
CA LEU A 79 6.13 -4.64 -6.09
C LEU A 79 6.43 -3.52 -5.11
N GLU A 80 7.59 -2.88 -5.21
CA GLU A 80 7.98 -1.75 -4.36
C GLU A 80 7.01 -0.57 -4.54
N VAL A 81 6.68 -0.24 -5.80
CA VAL A 81 5.70 0.80 -6.13
C VAL A 81 4.31 0.41 -5.62
N ILE A 82 3.85 -0.81 -5.87
CA ILE A 82 2.54 -1.29 -5.40
C ILE A 82 2.44 -1.23 -3.88
N ALA A 83 3.47 -1.67 -3.14
CA ALA A 83 3.46 -1.64 -1.69
C ALA A 83 3.41 -0.20 -1.14
N LEU A 84 4.07 0.74 -1.83
CA LEU A 84 4.02 2.15 -1.47
C LEU A 84 2.64 2.76 -1.75
N ASP A 85 2.07 2.49 -2.93
CA ASP A 85 0.72 2.95 -3.29
C ASP A 85 -0.32 2.40 -2.30
N GLU A 86 -0.24 1.12 -1.92
CA GLU A 86 -1.12 0.53 -0.91
C GLU A 86 -0.96 1.20 0.47
N ALA A 87 0.27 1.55 0.88
CA ALA A 87 0.48 2.28 2.13
C ALA A 87 -0.17 3.67 2.09
N ILE A 88 -0.05 4.38 0.95
CA ILE A 88 -0.69 5.68 0.74
C ILE A 88 -2.22 5.55 0.78
N ASP A 89 -2.78 4.55 0.10
CA ASP A 89 -4.22 4.30 0.07
C ASP A 89 -4.77 4.01 1.47
N VAL A 90 -4.11 3.14 2.25
CA VAL A 90 -4.52 2.84 3.63
C VAL A 90 -4.42 4.07 4.52
N LEU A 91 -3.36 4.88 4.38
CA LEU A 91 -3.22 6.13 5.13
C LEU A 91 -4.34 7.13 4.81
N ASP A 92 -4.65 7.31 3.53
CA ASP A 92 -5.72 8.18 3.08
C ASP A 92 -7.09 7.74 3.62
N MET A 93 -7.35 6.43 3.64
CA MET A 93 -8.56 5.88 4.26
C MET A 93 -8.62 6.15 5.78
N LEU A 94 -7.50 6.04 6.51
CA LEU A 94 -7.44 6.34 7.94
C LEU A 94 -7.71 7.83 8.23
N ILE A 95 -7.14 8.74 7.43
CA ILE A 95 -7.37 10.19 7.54
C ILE A 95 -8.84 10.53 7.28
N ARG A 96 -9.47 9.91 6.28
CA ARG A 96 -10.90 10.12 6.01
C ARG A 96 -11.79 9.50 7.09
N GLY A 97 -11.40 8.34 7.62
CA GLY A 97 -12.12 7.64 8.70
C GLY A 97 -12.15 8.45 10.00
N SER A 98 -11.01 9.00 10.43
CA SER A 98 -10.93 9.84 11.62
C SER A 98 -11.76 11.11 11.50
N LYS A 99 -11.80 11.74 10.32
CA LYS A 99 -12.63 12.93 10.05
C LYS A 99 -14.14 12.63 10.16
N ARG A 100 -14.58 11.42 9.79
CA ARG A 100 -15.98 10.98 9.97
C ARG A 100 -16.32 10.74 11.44
N GLU A 101 -15.38 10.21 12.24
CA GLU A 101 -15.54 10.02 13.68
C GLU A 101 -15.76 11.37 14.40
N SER A 102 -14.99 12.40 14.05
CA SER A 102 -15.14 13.74 14.66
C SER A 102 -16.45 14.46 14.29
N GLN A 103 -17.09 14.15 13.16
CA GLN A 103 -18.41 14.69 12.82
C GLN A 103 -19.55 14.02 13.58
N LYS A 104 -19.31 12.86 14.21
CA LYS A 104 -20.33 12.15 15.00
C LYS A 104 -20.47 12.66 16.43
N ILE A 105 -19.70 13.67 16.87
CA ILE A 105 -19.95 14.32 18.16
C ILE A 105 -21.21 15.19 17.99
N PRO A 106 -22.39 14.76 18.46
CA PRO A 106 -23.59 15.57 18.35
C PRO A 106 -23.42 16.70 19.35
N SER A 107 -23.74 17.92 18.92
CA SER A 107 -23.88 19.10 19.76
C SER A 107 -24.83 18.83 20.94
N PHE A 108 -24.28 18.37 22.06
CA PHE A 108 -24.97 18.29 23.35
C PHE A 108 -24.95 19.69 23.99
N ARG A 109 -25.58 20.64 23.31
CA ARG A 109 -25.94 21.93 23.88
C ARG A 109 -27.46 22.04 23.80
N MET A 110 -28.05 22.45 24.91
CA MET A 110 -29.46 22.79 25.14
C MET A 110 -30.30 21.71 25.84
N MET A 111 -29.79 21.18 26.96
CA MET A 111 -30.71 20.76 28.03
C MET A 111 -31.27 22.04 28.65
N LYS A 112 -32.51 22.37 28.25
CA LYS A 112 -33.31 23.50 28.74
C LYS A 112 -33.23 23.58 30.27
N ILE A 113 -32.71 24.69 30.76
CA ILE A 113 -32.96 25.17 32.13
C ILE A 113 -34.46 25.47 32.17
N GLN A 114 -35.26 24.50 32.63
CA GLN A 114 -36.67 24.76 32.93
C GLN A 114 -36.72 25.64 34.18
N SER A 115 -37.14 26.88 33.97
CA SER A 115 -37.53 27.82 34.99
C SER A 115 -38.72 27.24 35.76
N THR A 116 -38.60 27.00 37.07
CA THR A 116 -39.76 26.84 37.94
C THR A 116 -40.08 28.20 38.59
N PRO A 117 -41.31 28.74 38.42
CA PRO A 117 -41.69 29.95 39.11
C PRO A 117 -41.94 29.67 40.59
N ARG A 118 -41.50 30.64 41.41
CA ARG A 118 -41.77 30.73 42.84
C ARG A 118 -43.26 30.99 43.04
N LEU A 119 -43.94 30.16 43.82
CA LEU A 119 -45.16 30.58 44.53
C LEU A 119 -45.03 30.19 46.00
N THR A 120 -45.43 31.18 46.79
CA THR A 120 -45.52 31.35 48.25
C THR A 120 -45.88 30.12 49.06
#